data_AF-A0A674I5X1-F1
#
_entry.id   AF-A0A674I5X1-F1
#
_cell.length_a   1.000
_cell.length_b   1.000
_cell.length_c   1.000
_cell.angle_alpha   90.00
_cell.angle_beta   90.00
_cell.angle_gamma   90.00
#
_symmetry.space_group_name_H-M   'P 1'
#
loop_
_entity.id
_entity.type
_entity.pdbx_description
1 polymer ?
#
loop_
_entity_poly.entity_id
_entity_poly.type
_entity_poly.pdbx_seq_one_letter_code
_entity_poly.pdbx_strand_id
1 'polypeptide(L)'
;MHWHRQSCSVPQALLSLQMADGSESGTLEGEEFVLFYKALTQRDEVLGVFQAFSQDGKKLTLLEFVDFLQQEQLEGENTQEFAMELIARYEPSESARARHVLSLDGFLLYLRSPEGAIFNPAHEPLCQDMTQPLCHYFISSSHNTYLLEDQLRGQSSVEGYIRALKRGCRCLEVDCWDGPSGEPVVYHGHTLTSKIPFKDVVSTLGQYAFQASDYPVILSLENHCGPEQGDLMAQHLKGILGERLLTAPLDARDPTQLPSPEVGDGLGGGRCGGLAHGSELPARPSRPPVTPASRNEFVRHNAQQLTRIYPSGLRTDSSNYDPQEMWNVGCQLVALNVQTAGAEMDLCDGLFRQNARCGYVLKPAFLRDAGTAFDPDNPRSRAGGGPWSLAIQVISGQQLPKVAGSKASAIVDPLVRVEIHGVPADQARLETQAVDNNGFNPRWGETLWFKVHVPELALVRFVVEDYDKTSRNDFVGQFTLPFASIKSGYRHIHLLSKDGMAIPPSSLFVHVQITELPYPE
;
A
#
# COMPACT_ATOMS: atom_id res chain seq x y z
N MET A 1 -17.03 26.08 -8.49
CA MET A 1 -15.94 25.36 -7.79
C MET A 1 -16.20 25.46 -6.31
N HIS A 2 -16.56 24.35 -5.64
CA HIS A 2 -16.69 24.31 -4.19
C HIS A 2 -15.28 24.27 -3.57
N TRP A 3 -14.82 25.41 -3.06
CA TRP A 3 -13.69 25.45 -2.14
C TRP A 3 -14.13 24.69 -0.86
N HIS A 4 -13.74 23.42 -0.73
CA HIS A 4 -13.85 22.74 0.56
C HIS A 4 -12.99 23.52 1.57
N ARG A 5 -13.68 24.10 2.56
CA ARG A 5 -13.18 24.81 3.76
C ARG A 5 -11.67 24.63 3.99
N GLN A 6 -10.87 25.57 3.46
CA GLN A 6 -9.41 25.47 3.45
C GLN A 6 -8.80 25.44 4.85
N SER A 7 -7.74 24.64 4.99
CA SER A 7 -6.83 24.54 6.14
C SER A 7 -5.69 25.59 6.07
N CYS A 8 -5.94 26.77 5.50
CA CYS A 8 -4.97 27.84 5.41
C CYS A 8 -5.05 28.73 6.67
N SER A 9 -3.91 29.11 7.24
CA SER A 9 -3.91 30.08 8.34
C SER A 9 -4.50 31.40 7.86
N VAL A 10 -5.48 31.92 8.62
CA VAL A 10 -6.11 33.23 8.35
C VAL A 10 -5.07 34.35 8.23
N PRO A 11 -3.98 34.40 9.05
CA PRO A 11 -2.95 35.43 8.93
C PRO A 11 -2.19 35.39 7.59
N GLN A 12 -1.87 34.20 7.07
CA GLN A 12 -1.08 34.07 5.83
C GLN A 12 -1.91 34.39 4.58
N ALA A 13 -3.19 34.01 4.58
CA ALA A 13 -4.13 34.43 3.55
C ALA A 13 -4.39 35.94 3.61
N LEU A 14 -4.54 36.53 4.80
CA LEU A 14 -4.70 37.99 4.95
C LEU A 14 -3.46 38.75 4.49
N LEU A 15 -2.26 38.30 4.84
CA LEU A 15 -1.01 38.95 4.44
C LEU A 15 -0.87 38.94 2.91
N SER A 16 -1.15 37.79 2.28
CA SER A 16 -1.12 37.67 0.82
C SER A 16 -2.18 38.55 0.15
N LEU A 17 -3.35 38.70 0.77
CA LEU A 17 -4.42 39.56 0.30
C LEU A 17 -4.03 41.04 0.38
N GLN A 18 -3.45 41.46 1.51
CA GLN A 18 -2.93 42.83 1.71
C GLN A 18 -1.79 43.16 0.75
N MET A 19 -0.93 42.19 0.43
CA MET A 19 0.16 42.38 -0.54
C MET A 19 -0.34 42.46 -1.98
N ALA A 20 -1.49 41.87 -2.30
CA ALA A 20 -2.05 41.82 -3.65
C ALA A 20 -3.03 42.97 -3.93
N ASP A 21 -3.70 43.51 -2.91
CA ASP A 21 -4.62 44.65 -2.98
C ASP A 21 -3.84 45.97 -3.07
N GLY A 22 -3.18 46.19 -4.22
CA GLY A 22 -2.46 47.43 -4.50
C GLY A 22 -3.38 48.64 -4.62
N SER A 23 -4.68 48.41 -4.84
CA SER A 23 -5.72 49.42 -4.89
C SER A 23 -6.20 49.87 -3.50
N GLU A 24 -5.82 49.17 -2.43
CA GLU A 24 -6.28 49.36 -1.05
C GLU A 24 -7.81 49.39 -0.92
N SER A 25 -8.50 48.72 -1.84
CA SER A 25 -9.96 48.78 -1.95
C SER A 25 -10.67 47.85 -0.97
N GLY A 26 -9.94 46.92 -0.36
CA GLY A 26 -10.49 45.82 0.42
C GLY A 26 -11.09 44.70 -0.44
N THR A 27 -10.90 44.76 -1.77
CA THR A 27 -11.35 43.78 -2.75
C THR A 27 -10.24 43.51 -3.76
N LEU A 28 -10.19 42.30 -4.34
CA LEU A 28 -9.21 41.94 -5.36
C LEU A 28 -9.91 41.80 -6.72
N GLU A 29 -9.56 42.65 -7.68
CA GLU A 29 -10.11 42.60 -9.05
C GLU A 29 -9.00 42.39 -10.10
N GLY A 30 -9.33 41.69 -11.19
CA GLY A 30 -8.44 41.55 -12.35
C GLY A 30 -7.05 40.99 -12.01
N GLU A 31 -6.01 41.79 -12.21
CA GLU A 31 -4.60 41.41 -12.00
C GLU A 31 -4.25 41.20 -10.52
N GLU A 32 -4.90 41.92 -9.59
CA GLU A 32 -4.68 41.78 -8.15
C GLU A 32 -5.10 40.39 -7.66
N PHE A 33 -6.22 39.86 -8.20
CA PHE A 33 -6.63 38.48 -7.91
C PHE A 33 -5.64 37.46 -8.44
N VAL A 34 -5.08 37.67 -9.64
CA VAL A 34 -4.06 36.78 -10.21
C VAL A 34 -2.77 36.82 -9.37
N LEU A 35 -2.36 38.00 -8.92
CA LEU A 35 -1.22 38.17 -8.02
C LEU A 35 -1.44 37.48 -6.68
N PHE A 36 -2.61 37.65 -6.07
CA PHE A 36 -3.01 36.96 -4.85
C PHE A 36 -2.97 35.44 -5.02
N TYR A 37 -3.58 34.92 -6.09
CA TYR A 37 -3.62 33.48 -6.36
C TYR A 37 -2.22 32.91 -6.57
N LYS A 38 -1.36 33.62 -7.32
CA LYS A 38 0.04 33.23 -7.51
C LYS A 38 0.79 33.25 -6.18
N ALA A 39 0.68 34.32 -5.40
CA ALA A 39 1.32 34.40 -4.09
C ALA A 39 0.88 33.29 -3.13
N LEU A 40 -0.41 32.91 -3.17
CA LEU A 40 -0.96 31.84 -2.34
C LEU A 40 -0.51 30.43 -2.79
N THR A 41 -0.35 30.22 -4.10
CA THR A 41 -0.10 28.89 -4.68
C THR A 41 1.34 28.66 -5.12
N GLN A 42 2.20 29.69 -5.03
CA GLN A 42 3.61 29.60 -5.38
C GLN A 42 4.33 28.58 -4.50
N ARG A 43 5.14 27.75 -5.17
CA ARG A 43 5.93 26.70 -4.53
C ARG A 43 7.41 27.01 -4.69
N ASP A 44 7.95 27.87 -3.82
CA ASP A 44 9.36 28.29 -3.89
C ASP A 44 10.34 27.13 -3.80
N GLU A 45 9.97 26.05 -3.08
CA GLU A 45 10.78 24.84 -2.99
C GLU A 45 10.90 24.12 -4.34
N VAL A 46 9.84 24.15 -5.16
CA VAL A 46 9.87 23.57 -6.51
C VAL A 46 10.53 24.53 -7.49
N LEU A 47 10.26 25.83 -7.35
CA LEU A 47 10.89 26.87 -8.16
C LEU A 47 12.41 26.85 -8.01
N GLY A 48 12.93 26.67 -6.78
CA GLY A 48 14.36 26.57 -6.52
C GLY A 48 15.01 25.38 -7.23
N VAL A 49 14.36 24.21 -7.20
CA VAL A 49 14.83 23.01 -7.93
C VAL A 49 14.82 23.26 -9.44
N PHE A 50 13.74 23.82 -9.96
CA PHE A 50 13.62 24.16 -11.38
C PHE A 50 14.71 25.15 -11.83
N GLN A 51 14.95 26.20 -11.04
CA GLN A 51 15.95 27.22 -11.34
C GLN A 51 17.39 26.71 -11.22
N ALA A 52 17.65 25.66 -10.43
CA ALA A 52 18.98 25.05 -10.35
C ALA A 52 19.41 24.41 -11.68
N PHE A 53 18.46 23.97 -12.51
CA PHE A 53 18.73 23.36 -13.82
C PHE A 53 18.42 24.30 -15.00
N SER A 54 17.74 25.43 -14.77
CA SER A 54 17.36 26.38 -15.81
C SER A 54 18.38 27.51 -15.94
N GLN A 55 19.11 27.57 -17.05
CA GLN A 55 20.09 28.63 -17.30
C GLN A 55 19.47 30.04 -17.35
N ASP A 56 18.23 30.16 -17.84
CA ASP A 56 17.52 31.45 -17.94
C ASP A 56 16.51 31.69 -16.80
N GLY A 57 16.36 30.72 -15.90
CA GLY A 57 15.44 30.72 -14.76
C GLY A 57 13.95 30.67 -15.13
N LYS A 58 13.60 30.45 -16.41
CA LYS A 58 12.23 30.53 -16.93
C LYS A 58 11.74 29.23 -17.57
N LYS A 59 12.64 28.42 -18.12
CA LYS A 59 12.33 27.17 -18.81
C LYS A 59 13.46 26.16 -18.67
N LEU A 60 13.13 24.88 -18.82
CA LEU A 60 14.11 23.83 -19.05
C LEU A 60 14.08 23.46 -20.52
N THR A 61 15.22 23.55 -21.19
CA THR A 61 15.46 22.89 -22.47
C THR A 61 15.45 21.37 -22.29
N LEU A 62 15.33 20.62 -23.38
CA LEU A 62 15.39 19.15 -23.33
C LEU A 62 16.64 18.65 -22.59
N LEU A 63 17.82 19.22 -22.87
CA LEU A 63 19.07 18.79 -22.24
C LEU A 63 19.12 19.14 -20.75
N GLU A 64 18.67 20.33 -20.36
CA GLU A 64 18.58 20.71 -18.94
C GLU A 64 17.60 19.81 -18.17
N PHE A 65 16.50 19.40 -18.80
CA PHE A 65 15.57 18.46 -18.17
C PHE A 65 16.15 17.04 -18.10
N VAL A 66 16.92 16.61 -19.11
CA VAL A 66 17.70 15.36 -19.05
C VAL A 66 18.69 15.40 -17.89
N ASP A 67 19.43 16.50 -17.72
CA ASP A 67 20.36 16.66 -16.60
C ASP A 67 19.65 16.51 -15.25
N PHE A 68 18.48 17.15 -15.07
CA PHE A 68 17.66 16.98 -13.87
C PHE A 68 17.24 15.50 -13.67
N LEU A 69 16.76 14.83 -14.71
CA LEU A 69 16.31 13.44 -14.61
C LEU A 69 17.46 12.49 -14.27
N GLN A 70 18.67 12.73 -14.80
CA GLN A 70 19.84 11.89 -14.52
C GLN A 70 20.45 12.17 -13.15
N GLN A 71 20.60 13.45 -12.79
CA GLN A 71 21.34 13.86 -11.59
C GLN A 71 20.48 13.79 -10.32
N GLU A 72 19.23 14.24 -10.39
CA GLU A 72 18.34 14.31 -9.23
C GLU A 72 17.39 13.12 -9.16
N GLN A 73 16.77 12.74 -10.28
CA GLN A 73 15.80 11.65 -10.30
C GLN A 73 16.44 10.26 -10.43
N LEU A 74 17.74 10.21 -10.74
CA LEU A 74 18.52 9.00 -10.99
C LEU A 74 17.89 8.09 -12.04
N GLU A 75 17.27 8.67 -13.07
CA GLU A 75 16.74 7.91 -14.20
C GLU A 75 17.91 7.32 -15.03
N GLY A 76 17.75 6.07 -15.48
CA GLY A 76 18.78 5.30 -16.16
C GLY A 76 18.98 5.64 -17.64
N GLU A 77 19.45 4.65 -18.42
CA GLU A 77 19.71 4.78 -19.86
C GLU A 77 18.45 5.21 -20.66
N ASN A 78 18.63 5.88 -21.80
CA ASN A 78 17.57 6.47 -22.63
C ASN A 78 16.79 7.64 -21.98
N THR A 79 17.44 8.39 -21.09
CA THR A 79 16.81 9.52 -20.40
C THR A 79 16.31 10.61 -21.36
N GLN A 80 16.95 10.77 -22.52
CA GLN A 80 16.57 11.79 -23.49
C GLN A 80 15.21 11.49 -24.14
N GLU A 81 15.01 10.25 -24.59
CA GLU A 81 13.73 9.78 -25.13
C GLU A 81 12.63 9.91 -24.08
N PHE A 82 12.94 9.49 -22.84
CA PHE A 82 12.01 9.61 -21.72
C PHE A 82 11.66 11.09 -21.43
N ALA A 83 12.64 11.99 -21.42
CA ALA A 83 12.42 13.42 -21.25
C ALA A 83 11.51 13.99 -22.35
N MET A 84 11.69 13.57 -23.60
CA MET A 84 10.81 13.99 -24.70
C MET A 84 9.37 13.53 -24.50
N GLU A 85 9.15 12.30 -24.05
CA GLU A 85 7.82 11.76 -23.74
C GLU A 85 7.15 12.53 -22.60
N LEU A 86 7.89 12.81 -21.53
CA LEU A 86 7.41 13.59 -20.39
C LEU A 86 7.04 15.01 -20.80
N ILE A 87 7.86 15.69 -21.60
CA ILE A 87 7.55 17.02 -22.14
C ILE A 87 6.29 16.95 -23.01
N ALA A 88 6.20 15.96 -23.91
CA ALA A 88 5.04 15.80 -24.77
C ALA A 88 3.72 15.62 -23.98
N ARG A 89 3.80 14.93 -22.85
CA ARG A 89 2.66 14.60 -21.99
C ARG A 89 2.27 15.71 -21.02
N TYR A 90 3.25 16.39 -20.42
CA TYR A 90 3.02 17.28 -19.28
C TYR A 90 3.19 18.77 -19.57
N GLU A 91 3.85 19.16 -20.67
CA GLU A 91 3.98 20.58 -21.01
C GLU A 91 2.64 21.15 -21.52
N PRO A 92 2.04 22.15 -20.83
CA PRO A 92 0.76 22.71 -21.24
C PRO A 92 0.86 23.61 -22.47
N SER A 93 1.98 24.29 -22.70
CA SER A 93 2.13 25.18 -23.87
C SER A 93 2.48 24.38 -25.12
N GLU A 94 1.58 24.37 -26.11
CA GLU A 94 1.84 23.73 -27.40
C GLU A 94 3.11 24.25 -28.07
N SER A 95 3.38 25.55 -27.93
CA SER A 95 4.59 26.19 -28.48
C SER A 95 5.88 25.78 -27.77
N ALA A 96 5.83 25.49 -26.47
CA ALA A 96 6.98 25.00 -25.72
C ALA A 96 7.20 23.51 -26.02
N ARG A 97 6.12 22.73 -26.04
CA ARG A 97 6.12 21.31 -26.41
C ARG A 97 6.69 21.08 -27.81
N ALA A 98 6.29 21.86 -28.80
CA ALA A 98 6.82 21.78 -30.17
C ALA A 98 8.32 22.12 -30.28
N ARG A 99 8.88 22.80 -29.27
CA ARG A 99 10.31 23.13 -29.17
C ARG A 99 11.06 22.23 -28.19
N HIS A 100 10.42 21.19 -27.65
CA HIS A 100 10.97 20.32 -26.60
C HIS A 100 11.49 21.11 -25.39
N VAL A 101 10.66 22.04 -24.92
CA VAL A 101 10.93 22.88 -23.75
C VAL A 101 9.87 22.61 -22.69
N LEU A 102 10.30 22.53 -21.42
CA LEU A 102 9.43 22.38 -20.26
C LEU A 102 9.36 23.71 -19.49
N SER A 103 8.15 24.21 -19.27
CA SER A 103 7.86 25.34 -18.40
C SER A 103 7.82 24.90 -16.93
N LEU A 104 7.80 25.86 -16.00
CA LEU A 104 7.59 25.57 -14.57
C LEU A 104 6.25 24.85 -14.33
N ASP A 105 5.19 25.23 -15.06
CA ASP A 105 3.88 24.58 -14.97
C ASP A 105 3.95 23.13 -15.47
N GLY A 106 4.64 22.89 -16.59
CA GLY A 106 4.91 21.54 -17.09
C GLY A 106 5.71 20.70 -16.10
N PHE A 107 6.72 21.30 -15.46
CA PHE A 107 7.52 20.65 -14.41
C PHE A 107 6.68 20.29 -13.17
N LEU A 108 5.79 21.19 -12.73
CA LEU A 108 4.82 20.92 -11.65
C LEU A 108 3.79 19.84 -12.00
N LEU A 109 3.40 19.73 -13.28
CA LEU A 109 2.53 18.65 -13.76
C LEU A 109 3.27 17.32 -13.77
N TYR A 110 4.53 17.29 -14.24
CA TYR A 110 5.40 16.12 -14.16
C TYR A 110 5.59 15.65 -12.71
N LEU A 111 5.95 16.52 -11.77
CA LEU A 111 6.18 16.13 -10.38
C LEU A 111 4.93 15.54 -9.69
N ARG A 112 3.73 15.93 -10.13
CA ARG A 112 2.44 15.40 -9.62
C ARG A 112 1.90 14.20 -10.41
N SER A 113 2.63 13.76 -11.42
CA SER A 113 2.24 12.64 -12.27
C SER A 113 2.65 11.29 -11.67
N PRO A 114 2.20 10.15 -12.23
CA PRO A 114 2.71 8.84 -11.85
C PRO A 114 4.24 8.73 -11.92
N GLU A 115 4.90 9.35 -12.92
CA GLU A 115 6.36 9.36 -13.04
C GLU A 115 7.05 10.26 -12.00
N GLY A 116 6.34 11.25 -11.45
CA GLY A 116 6.79 12.08 -10.34
C GLY A 116 6.45 11.51 -8.95
N ALA A 117 5.65 10.43 -8.89
CA ALA A 117 5.28 9.80 -7.64
C ALA A 117 6.45 8.99 -7.04
N ILE A 118 6.45 8.81 -5.72
CA ILE A 118 7.46 8.01 -5.01
C ILE A 118 7.42 6.53 -5.39
N PHE A 119 6.24 6.02 -5.74
CA PHE A 119 6.04 4.63 -6.13
C PHE A 119 6.52 4.42 -7.56
N ASN A 120 7.41 3.45 -7.77
CA ASN A 120 7.96 3.13 -9.07
C ASN A 120 6.87 2.63 -10.04
N PRO A 121 6.55 3.36 -11.13
CA PRO A 121 5.53 2.94 -12.09
C PRO A 121 5.82 1.60 -12.75
N ALA A 122 7.09 1.17 -12.82
CA ALA A 122 7.46 -0.14 -13.34
C ALA A 122 6.92 -1.31 -12.48
N HIS A 123 6.57 -1.06 -11.22
CA HIS A 123 6.01 -2.05 -10.30
C HIS A 123 4.47 -2.00 -10.23
N GLU A 124 3.82 -1.04 -10.89
CA GLU A 124 2.35 -0.99 -10.99
C GLU A 124 1.79 -2.11 -11.91
N PRO A 125 2.33 -2.39 -13.11
CA PRO A 125 1.86 -3.51 -13.92
C PRO A 125 2.33 -4.87 -13.38
N LEU A 126 1.84 -5.95 -14.01
CA LEU A 126 2.31 -7.30 -13.74
C LEU A 126 3.76 -7.41 -14.22
N CYS A 127 4.70 -7.61 -13.30
CA CYS A 127 6.13 -7.50 -13.55
C CYS A 127 6.96 -8.63 -12.93
N GLN A 128 6.36 -9.41 -12.03
CA GLN A 128 7.05 -10.50 -11.33
C GLN A 128 6.82 -11.83 -12.03
N ASP A 129 7.70 -12.81 -11.80
CA ASP A 129 7.54 -14.17 -12.28
C ASP A 129 6.35 -14.83 -11.58
N MET A 130 5.33 -15.24 -12.35
CA MET A 130 4.08 -15.86 -11.88
C MET A 130 4.06 -17.38 -12.10
N THR A 131 5.19 -17.95 -12.51
CA THR A 131 5.36 -19.39 -12.80
C THR A 131 5.94 -20.19 -11.64
N GLN A 132 6.32 -19.55 -10.53
CA GLN A 132 6.87 -20.23 -9.37
C GLN A 132 5.77 -20.97 -8.58
N PRO A 133 6.09 -21.97 -7.74
CA PRO A 133 5.12 -22.61 -6.87
C PRO A 133 4.40 -21.62 -5.93
N LEU A 134 3.14 -21.86 -5.56
CA LEU A 134 2.36 -20.99 -4.67
C LEU A 134 3.07 -20.65 -3.35
N CYS A 135 3.83 -21.58 -2.78
CA CYS A 135 4.62 -21.34 -1.55
C CYS A 135 5.69 -20.26 -1.71
N HIS A 136 6.00 -19.81 -2.93
CA HIS A 136 6.96 -18.75 -3.23
C HIS A 136 6.37 -17.34 -3.24
N TYR A 137 5.07 -17.16 -2.98
CA TYR A 137 4.42 -15.85 -2.99
C TYR A 137 3.88 -15.48 -1.60
N PHE A 138 3.92 -14.20 -1.26
CA PHE A 138 2.99 -13.61 -0.31
C PHE A 138 1.62 -13.46 -0.99
N ILE A 139 0.56 -13.81 -0.28
CA ILE A 139 -0.80 -13.92 -0.83
C ILE A 139 -1.76 -13.09 0.02
N SER A 140 -2.45 -12.14 -0.61
CA SER A 140 -3.38 -11.25 0.08
C SER A 140 -4.53 -12.06 0.68
N SER A 141 -4.70 -11.98 2.00
CA SER A 141 -5.52 -12.91 2.78
C SER A 141 -6.43 -12.20 3.79
N SER A 142 -7.69 -12.61 3.85
CA SER A 142 -8.69 -12.10 4.78
C SER A 142 -9.05 -13.14 5.82
N HIS A 143 -9.23 -12.69 7.05
CA HIS A 143 -9.77 -13.45 8.16
C HIS A 143 -11.24 -13.05 8.42
N ASN A 144 -12.08 -14.03 8.75
CA ASN A 144 -13.52 -13.89 8.99
C ASN A 144 -14.19 -12.92 8.01
N THR A 145 -13.99 -13.16 6.72
CA THR A 145 -14.26 -12.23 5.62
C THR A 145 -15.71 -11.73 5.58
N TYR A 146 -16.64 -12.51 6.12
CA TYR A 146 -18.05 -12.18 6.20
C TYR A 146 -18.36 -11.05 7.21
N LEU A 147 -17.49 -10.76 8.18
CA LEU A 147 -17.73 -9.76 9.23
C LEU A 147 -17.43 -8.34 8.73
N LEU A 148 -18.38 -7.43 8.96
CA LEU A 148 -18.20 -5.99 8.67
C LEU A 148 -17.70 -5.18 9.87
N GLU A 149 -17.79 -5.73 11.09
CA GLU A 149 -17.50 -5.02 12.34
C GLU A 149 -16.78 -5.94 13.36
N ASP A 150 -17.24 -5.97 14.61
CA ASP A 150 -16.65 -6.75 15.70
C ASP A 150 -16.96 -8.25 15.63
N GLN A 151 -16.18 -9.06 16.36
CA GLN A 151 -16.26 -10.52 16.33
C GLN A 151 -17.43 -11.09 17.14
N LEU A 152 -18.13 -10.31 17.97
CA LEU A 152 -19.13 -10.84 18.91
C LEU A 152 -20.57 -10.52 18.51
N ARG A 153 -20.81 -9.36 17.93
CA ARG A 153 -22.13 -8.82 17.57
C ARG A 153 -22.17 -8.20 16.17
N GLY A 154 -21.04 -8.15 15.47
CA GLY A 154 -20.94 -7.54 14.16
C GLY A 154 -21.86 -8.18 13.12
N GLN A 155 -22.23 -7.38 12.11
CA GLN A 155 -23.01 -7.85 10.98
C GLN A 155 -22.16 -8.72 10.05
N SER A 156 -22.66 -9.93 9.76
CA SER A 156 -22.20 -10.75 8.65
C SER A 156 -22.89 -10.32 7.35
N SER A 157 -22.12 -10.15 6.27
CA SER A 157 -22.62 -9.71 4.97
C SER A 157 -21.77 -10.22 3.81
N VAL A 158 -22.41 -10.47 2.67
CA VAL A 158 -21.71 -10.74 1.40
C VAL A 158 -20.82 -9.57 0.96
N GLU A 159 -21.12 -8.36 1.41
CA GLU A 159 -20.33 -7.16 1.11
C GLU A 159 -18.88 -7.25 1.63
N GLY A 160 -18.62 -8.00 2.71
CA GLY A 160 -17.26 -8.23 3.20
C GLY A 160 -16.39 -8.94 2.15
N TYR A 161 -16.96 -9.96 1.49
CA TYR A 161 -16.31 -10.66 0.37
C TYR A 161 -16.10 -9.77 -0.84
N ILE A 162 -17.10 -8.96 -1.20
CA ILE A 162 -17.00 -8.02 -2.33
C ILE A 162 -15.86 -7.02 -2.10
N ARG A 163 -15.77 -6.44 -0.91
CA ARG A 163 -14.72 -5.48 -0.54
C ARG A 163 -13.34 -6.14 -0.56
N ALA A 164 -13.20 -7.32 0.03
CA ALA A 164 -11.93 -8.06 0.02
C ALA A 164 -11.47 -8.36 -1.41
N LEU A 165 -12.35 -8.89 -2.26
CA LEU A 165 -12.05 -9.23 -3.66
C LEU A 165 -11.70 -7.99 -4.50
N LYS A 166 -12.42 -6.88 -4.35
CA LYS A 166 -12.11 -5.61 -5.03
C LYS A 166 -10.78 -4.99 -4.60
N ARG A 167 -10.30 -5.31 -3.39
CA ARG A 167 -8.95 -4.96 -2.91
C ARG A 167 -7.86 -5.93 -3.39
N GLY A 168 -8.20 -6.90 -4.23
CA GLY A 168 -7.24 -7.90 -4.74
C GLY A 168 -6.99 -9.07 -3.78
N CYS A 169 -7.78 -9.25 -2.72
CA CYS A 169 -7.63 -10.37 -1.79
C CYS A 169 -7.84 -11.71 -2.50
N ARG A 170 -6.98 -12.70 -2.22
CA ARG A 170 -6.91 -14.01 -2.89
C ARG A 170 -7.14 -15.19 -1.94
N CYS A 171 -7.16 -15.01 -0.62
CA CYS A 171 -7.58 -16.03 0.33
C CYS A 171 -8.72 -15.52 1.20
N LEU A 172 -9.86 -16.19 1.16
CA LEU A 172 -11.10 -15.78 1.85
C LEU A 172 -11.55 -16.88 2.80
N GLU A 173 -12.02 -16.50 3.97
CA GLU A 173 -12.50 -17.42 5.01
C GLU A 173 -14.02 -17.50 5.02
N VAL A 174 -14.55 -18.71 5.15
CA VAL A 174 -15.97 -19.01 5.14
C VAL A 174 -16.30 -20.01 6.26
N ASP A 175 -16.79 -19.49 7.38
CA ASP A 175 -17.20 -20.29 8.54
C ASP A 175 -18.59 -20.87 8.32
N CYS A 176 -18.64 -22.16 7.98
CA CYS A 176 -19.85 -22.84 7.55
C CYS A 176 -20.50 -23.59 8.71
N TRP A 177 -21.79 -23.35 8.93
CA TRP A 177 -22.58 -23.95 10.01
C TRP A 177 -23.93 -24.43 9.49
N ASP A 178 -24.49 -25.44 10.17
CA ASP A 178 -25.85 -25.88 9.89
C ASP A 178 -26.85 -24.74 10.09
N GLY A 179 -27.64 -24.47 9.05
CA GLY A 179 -28.67 -23.44 9.07
C GLY A 179 -30.10 -24.00 9.15
N PRO A 180 -31.09 -23.11 9.34
CA PRO A 180 -32.49 -23.50 9.38
C PRO A 180 -32.95 -24.03 8.02
N SER A 181 -34.00 -24.86 8.03
CA SER A 181 -34.62 -25.41 6.81
C SER A 181 -33.67 -26.26 5.93
N GLY A 182 -32.55 -26.75 6.49
CA GLY A 182 -31.61 -27.61 5.79
C GLY A 182 -30.61 -26.88 4.89
N GLU A 183 -30.54 -25.54 4.94
CA GLU A 183 -29.60 -24.74 4.13
C GLU A 183 -28.42 -24.25 4.98
N PRO A 184 -27.16 -24.45 4.52
CA PRO A 184 -25.97 -24.01 5.25
C PRO A 184 -25.87 -22.49 5.32
N VAL A 185 -25.36 -22.00 6.45
CA VAL A 185 -25.18 -20.57 6.73
C VAL A 185 -23.75 -20.25 7.11
N VAL A 186 -23.38 -18.98 6.97
CA VAL A 186 -22.07 -18.44 7.31
C VAL A 186 -22.20 -17.40 8.42
N TYR A 187 -21.44 -17.58 9.50
CA TYR A 187 -21.32 -16.64 10.63
C TYR A 187 -20.24 -17.10 11.61
N HIS A 188 -19.88 -16.23 12.57
CA HIS A 188 -18.93 -16.59 13.62
C HIS A 188 -19.62 -17.44 14.71
N GLY A 189 -19.23 -18.71 14.79
CA GLY A 189 -19.81 -19.71 15.68
C GLY A 189 -19.88 -19.26 17.14
N HIS A 190 -20.93 -19.68 17.85
CA HIS A 190 -21.14 -19.39 19.28
C HIS A 190 -21.17 -17.89 19.66
N THR A 191 -21.39 -17.00 18.70
CA THR A 191 -21.54 -15.55 18.94
C THR A 191 -22.93 -15.03 18.55
N LEU A 192 -23.14 -13.73 18.66
CA LEU A 192 -24.39 -13.03 18.31
C LEU A 192 -24.33 -12.36 16.93
N THR A 193 -23.30 -12.65 16.13
CA THR A 193 -23.18 -12.09 14.76
C THR A 193 -24.36 -12.55 13.89
N SER A 194 -24.78 -11.71 12.95
CA SER A 194 -25.84 -12.10 12.01
C SER A 194 -25.38 -13.26 11.10
N LYS A 195 -26.32 -13.91 10.43
CA LYS A 195 -26.05 -15.06 9.56
C LYS A 195 -26.37 -14.72 8.11
N ILE A 196 -25.59 -15.23 7.18
CA ILE A 196 -25.86 -15.12 5.73
C ILE A 196 -25.92 -16.52 5.10
N PRO A 197 -26.74 -16.74 4.06
CA PRO A 197 -26.77 -18.04 3.38
C PRO A 197 -25.44 -18.35 2.71
N PHE A 198 -24.94 -19.59 2.85
CA PHE A 198 -23.71 -20.03 2.17
C PHE A 198 -23.83 -19.92 0.65
N LYS A 199 -25.00 -20.24 0.10
CA LYS A 199 -25.30 -20.12 -1.34
C LYS A 199 -25.07 -18.70 -1.86
N ASP A 200 -25.43 -17.68 -1.07
CA ASP A 200 -25.26 -16.28 -1.46
C ASP A 200 -23.78 -15.90 -1.47
N VAL A 201 -23.01 -16.38 -0.49
CA VAL A 201 -21.55 -16.24 -0.45
C VAL A 201 -20.91 -16.84 -1.72
N VAL A 202 -21.23 -18.09 -2.06
CA VAL A 202 -20.69 -18.74 -3.27
C VAL A 202 -21.12 -18.01 -4.54
N SER A 203 -22.36 -17.49 -4.59
CA SER A 203 -22.86 -16.67 -5.71
C SER A 203 -22.06 -15.38 -5.87
N THR A 204 -21.75 -14.70 -4.76
CA THR A 204 -20.86 -13.54 -4.74
C THR A 204 -19.45 -13.90 -5.23
N LEU A 205 -18.87 -15.01 -4.78
CA LEU A 205 -17.58 -15.49 -5.27
C LEU A 205 -17.61 -15.71 -6.79
N GLY A 206 -18.65 -16.39 -7.31
CA GLY A 206 -18.82 -16.64 -8.75
C GLY A 206 -18.90 -15.37 -9.60
N GLN A 207 -19.32 -14.24 -9.02
CA GLN A 207 -19.41 -12.95 -9.69
C GLN A 207 -18.13 -12.11 -9.58
N TYR A 208 -17.48 -12.10 -8.41
CA TYR A 208 -16.42 -11.13 -8.09
C TYR A 208 -15.01 -11.70 -8.01
N ALA A 209 -14.84 -13.03 -7.91
CA ALA A 209 -13.55 -13.67 -7.63
C ALA A 209 -12.42 -13.17 -8.55
N PHE A 210 -12.73 -12.93 -9.83
CA PHE A 210 -11.74 -12.60 -10.86
C PHE A 210 -11.91 -11.21 -11.48
N GLN A 211 -12.65 -10.29 -10.85
CA GLN A 211 -12.82 -8.94 -11.39
C GLN A 211 -11.58 -8.05 -11.21
N ALA A 212 -10.87 -8.20 -10.09
CA ALA A 212 -9.69 -7.39 -9.78
C ALA A 212 -8.38 -8.09 -10.16
N SER A 213 -8.40 -9.42 -10.34
CA SER A 213 -7.22 -10.24 -10.60
C SER A 213 -7.66 -11.58 -11.19
N ASP A 214 -7.00 -12.02 -12.26
CA ASP A 214 -7.25 -13.31 -12.89
C ASP A 214 -6.62 -14.49 -12.11
N TYR A 215 -5.80 -14.20 -11.10
CA TYR A 215 -5.08 -15.23 -10.36
C TYR A 215 -5.96 -15.99 -9.36
N PRO A 216 -5.56 -17.23 -8.99
CA PRO A 216 -6.39 -18.13 -8.19
C PRO A 216 -6.88 -17.53 -6.87
N VAL A 217 -8.08 -17.93 -6.47
CA VAL A 217 -8.66 -17.63 -5.16
C VAL A 217 -8.68 -18.89 -4.30
N ILE A 218 -8.22 -18.78 -3.07
CA ILE A 218 -8.23 -19.82 -2.06
C ILE A 218 -9.43 -19.60 -1.13
N LEU A 219 -10.23 -20.65 -0.93
CA LEU A 219 -11.32 -20.67 0.05
C LEU A 219 -10.90 -21.48 1.26
N SER A 220 -10.77 -20.81 2.41
CA SER A 220 -10.57 -21.41 3.72
C SER A 220 -11.94 -21.74 4.31
N LEU A 221 -12.39 -22.99 4.15
CA LEU A 221 -13.69 -23.44 4.64
C LEU A 221 -13.55 -23.99 6.06
N GLU A 222 -14.06 -23.28 7.06
CA GLU A 222 -14.18 -23.82 8.42
C GLU A 222 -15.53 -24.54 8.54
N ASN A 223 -15.52 -25.87 8.40
CA ASN A 223 -16.75 -26.65 8.23
C ASN A 223 -17.27 -27.25 9.54
N HIS A 224 -18.41 -26.74 10.01
CA HIS A 224 -19.17 -27.26 11.16
C HIS A 224 -20.53 -27.87 10.76
N CYS A 225 -20.77 -28.07 9.47
CA CYS A 225 -22.01 -28.66 8.97
C CYS A 225 -22.05 -30.18 9.16
N GLY A 226 -23.25 -30.71 9.41
CA GLY A 226 -23.51 -32.15 9.33
C GLY A 226 -23.39 -32.67 7.89
N PRO A 227 -23.32 -34.00 7.68
CA PRO A 227 -23.10 -34.60 6.36
C PRO A 227 -24.10 -34.13 5.28
N GLU A 228 -25.39 -34.01 5.64
CA GLU A 228 -26.44 -33.59 4.69
C GLU A 228 -26.23 -32.16 4.17
N GLN A 229 -25.95 -31.20 5.06
CA GLN A 229 -25.67 -29.82 4.64
C GLN A 229 -24.27 -29.68 4.04
N GLY A 230 -23.31 -30.53 4.42
CA GLY A 230 -21.99 -30.61 3.78
C GLY A 230 -22.08 -31.05 2.32
N ASP A 231 -22.93 -32.04 2.01
CA ASP A 231 -23.22 -32.44 0.63
C ASP A 231 -23.86 -31.28 -0.16
N LEU A 232 -24.76 -30.53 0.48
CA LEU A 232 -25.38 -29.35 -0.12
C LEU A 232 -24.37 -28.21 -0.36
N MET A 233 -23.42 -27.98 0.55
CA MET A 233 -22.31 -27.05 0.32
C MET A 233 -21.49 -27.45 -0.92
N ALA A 234 -21.15 -28.73 -1.04
CA ALA A 234 -20.43 -29.24 -2.20
C ALA A 234 -21.22 -29.08 -3.50
N GLN A 235 -22.55 -29.27 -3.45
CA GLN A 235 -23.44 -29.01 -4.59
C GLN A 235 -23.47 -27.53 -4.97
N HIS A 236 -23.59 -26.61 -4.00
CA HIS A 236 -23.56 -25.17 -4.26
C HIS A 236 -22.22 -24.73 -4.87
N LEU A 237 -21.09 -25.18 -4.33
CA LEU A 237 -19.75 -24.89 -4.88
C LEU A 237 -19.62 -25.39 -6.32
N LYS A 238 -19.95 -26.65 -6.60
CA LYS A 238 -19.88 -27.23 -7.95
C LYS A 238 -20.84 -26.56 -8.93
N GLY A 239 -22.08 -26.30 -8.51
CA GLY A 239 -23.12 -25.74 -9.36
C GLY A 239 -22.89 -24.28 -9.72
N ILE A 240 -22.37 -23.47 -8.78
CA ILE A 240 -22.21 -22.02 -8.95
C ILE A 240 -20.83 -21.67 -9.53
N LEU A 241 -19.76 -22.28 -9.02
CA LEU A 241 -18.40 -21.99 -9.49
C LEU A 241 -18.07 -22.75 -10.78
N GLY A 242 -18.69 -23.91 -11.01
CA GLY A 242 -18.56 -24.68 -12.24
C GLY A 242 -17.11 -25.01 -12.55
N GLU A 243 -16.68 -24.74 -13.79
CA GLU A 243 -15.30 -24.98 -14.27
C GLU A 243 -14.24 -24.16 -13.53
N ARG A 244 -14.64 -23.06 -12.87
CA ARG A 244 -13.73 -22.26 -12.04
C ARG A 244 -13.39 -22.96 -10.74
N LEU A 245 -14.14 -23.97 -10.30
CA LEU A 245 -13.77 -24.76 -9.13
C LEU A 245 -12.73 -25.82 -9.51
N LEU A 246 -11.57 -25.77 -8.86
CA LEU A 246 -10.58 -26.83 -8.97
C LEU A 246 -11.05 -28.05 -8.17
N THR A 247 -11.39 -29.14 -8.87
CA THR A 247 -11.95 -30.37 -8.26
C THR A 247 -11.04 -31.60 -8.38
N ALA A 248 -9.97 -31.49 -9.17
CA ALA A 248 -8.96 -32.52 -9.34
C ALA A 248 -7.56 -31.89 -9.25
N PRO A 249 -6.53 -32.65 -8.84
CA PRO A 249 -5.15 -32.21 -8.95
C PRO A 249 -4.85 -31.80 -10.40
N LEU A 250 -4.10 -30.73 -10.57
CA LEU A 250 -3.57 -30.35 -11.88
C LEU A 250 -2.51 -31.36 -12.29
N ASP A 251 -2.39 -31.64 -13.58
CA ASP A 251 -1.35 -32.51 -14.14
C ASP A 251 0.03 -31.84 -13.98
N ALA A 252 0.56 -31.89 -12.75
CA ALA A 252 1.85 -31.35 -12.41
C ALA A 252 2.95 -32.28 -12.92
N ARG A 253 3.98 -31.71 -13.57
CA ARG A 253 5.20 -32.44 -13.94
C ARG A 253 5.91 -33.03 -12.73
N ASP A 254 5.71 -32.44 -11.55
CA ASP A 254 6.23 -32.90 -10.27
C ASP A 254 5.10 -32.87 -9.21
N PRO A 255 4.63 -34.03 -8.71
CA PRO A 255 3.57 -34.10 -7.71
C PRO A 255 4.00 -33.60 -6.33
N THR A 256 5.29 -33.30 -6.12
CA THR A 256 5.83 -32.81 -4.84
C THR A 256 5.80 -31.28 -4.74
N GLN A 257 5.49 -30.56 -5.82
CA GLN A 257 5.43 -29.10 -5.84
C GLN A 257 3.99 -28.59 -5.95
N LEU A 258 3.73 -27.47 -5.26
CA LEU A 258 2.49 -26.74 -5.42
C LEU A 258 2.41 -26.13 -6.84
N PRO A 259 1.20 -25.97 -7.41
CA PRO A 259 1.02 -25.29 -8.68
C PRO A 259 1.50 -23.83 -8.59
N SER A 260 1.73 -23.21 -9.74
CA SER A 260 1.96 -21.76 -9.81
C SER A 260 0.67 -20.94 -9.86
N PRO A 261 0.71 -19.64 -9.54
CA PRO A 261 -0.41 -18.75 -9.82
C PRO A 261 -0.86 -18.77 -11.29
N GLU A 262 0.08 -18.94 -12.22
CA GLU A 262 -0.18 -18.90 -13.66
C GLU A 262 -0.79 -20.18 -14.25
N VAL A 263 -0.88 -21.31 -13.50
CA VAL A 263 -1.12 -22.64 -14.13
C VAL A 263 -2.22 -22.63 -15.18
N GLY A 264 -1.74 -22.78 -16.41
CA GLY A 264 -2.51 -22.80 -17.64
C GLY A 264 -3.09 -24.16 -17.94
N ASP A 265 -4.33 -24.14 -18.42
CA ASP A 265 -4.90 -25.21 -19.22
C ASP A 265 -5.77 -24.60 -20.32
N GLY A 266 -5.15 -23.83 -21.23
CA GLY A 266 -5.78 -23.31 -22.46
C GLY A 266 -7.05 -22.45 -22.34
N LEU A 267 -7.57 -22.27 -21.13
CA LEU A 267 -8.79 -21.58 -20.76
C LEU A 267 -8.37 -20.49 -19.78
N GLY A 268 -8.22 -19.26 -20.27
CA GLY A 268 -7.85 -18.09 -19.47
C GLY A 268 -8.94 -17.70 -18.48
N GLY A 269 -9.10 -18.48 -17.41
CA GLY A 269 -10.08 -18.23 -16.35
C GLY A 269 -9.51 -18.63 -15.00
N GLY A 270 -9.45 -17.68 -14.07
CA GLY A 270 -9.00 -17.94 -12.71
C GLY A 270 -9.81 -19.04 -12.02
N ARG A 271 -9.17 -19.75 -11.10
CA ARG A 271 -9.75 -20.89 -10.38
C ARG A 271 -9.89 -20.62 -8.88
N CYS A 272 -10.94 -21.18 -8.29
CA CYS A 272 -11.13 -21.29 -6.85
C CYS A 272 -10.70 -22.68 -6.37
N GLY A 273 -9.91 -22.76 -5.32
CA GLY A 273 -9.48 -24.03 -4.71
C GLY A 273 -9.49 -23.99 -3.18
N GLY A 274 -9.53 -25.15 -2.54
CA GLY A 274 -9.36 -25.30 -1.10
C GLY A 274 -7.93 -25.72 -0.73
N LEU A 275 -7.47 -25.37 0.47
CA LEU A 275 -6.22 -25.90 1.03
C LEU A 275 -6.50 -27.25 1.69
N ALA A 276 -5.91 -28.32 1.17
CA ALA A 276 -5.96 -29.65 1.80
C ALA A 276 -4.74 -29.94 2.70
N HIS A 277 -3.63 -29.22 2.48
CA HIS A 277 -2.36 -29.39 3.21
C HIS A 277 -1.68 -28.03 3.42
N GLY A 278 -1.76 -27.51 4.64
CA GLY A 278 -1.06 -26.29 5.10
C GLY A 278 -1.10 -26.20 6.62
N SER A 279 -0.14 -25.51 7.22
CA SER A 279 -0.15 -25.24 8.66
C SER A 279 -0.97 -23.99 8.97
N GLU A 280 -1.90 -24.10 9.93
CA GLU A 280 -2.68 -22.99 10.46
C GLU A 280 -2.23 -22.65 11.88
N LEU A 281 -1.87 -21.39 12.12
CA LEU A 281 -1.37 -20.94 13.42
C LEU A 281 -1.99 -19.59 13.84
N PRO A 282 -2.45 -19.46 15.10
CA PRO A 282 -2.95 -18.17 15.60
C PRO A 282 -1.79 -17.21 15.91
N ALA A 283 -1.93 -15.95 15.55
CA ALA A 283 -1.03 -14.86 15.92
C ALA A 283 -1.21 -14.51 17.42
N ARG A 284 -0.20 -14.79 18.25
CA ARG A 284 -0.25 -14.54 19.71
C ARG A 284 0.47 -13.22 20.08
N PRO A 285 -0.13 -12.40 20.96
CA PRO A 285 0.38 -11.04 21.27
C PRO A 285 1.69 -10.95 22.06
N SER A 286 2.24 -12.04 22.60
CA SER A 286 3.42 -12.01 23.48
C SER A 286 4.57 -12.94 23.08
N ARG A 287 4.43 -13.66 21.95
CA ARG A 287 5.49 -14.50 21.39
C ARG A 287 5.08 -14.91 19.97
N PRO A 288 5.90 -14.71 18.93
CA PRO A 288 5.75 -15.52 17.73
C PRO A 288 5.80 -16.99 18.16
N PRO A 289 5.08 -17.91 17.51
CA PRO A 289 5.03 -19.33 17.91
C PRO A 289 6.39 -20.05 17.83
N VAL A 290 7.48 -19.31 17.58
CA VAL A 290 8.74 -19.76 17.05
C VAL A 290 9.87 -19.07 17.83
N THR A 291 10.68 -19.86 18.55
CA THR A 291 11.96 -19.43 19.14
C THR A 291 12.98 -18.99 18.06
N PRO A 292 14.08 -18.28 18.39
CA PRO A 292 15.10 -17.88 17.41
C PRO A 292 15.67 -19.06 16.60
N ALA A 293 16.04 -20.17 17.25
CA ALA A 293 16.52 -21.39 16.57
C ALA A 293 15.49 -21.99 15.59
N SER A 294 14.20 -21.72 15.82
CA SER A 294 13.11 -22.18 14.96
C SER A 294 12.67 -21.16 13.89
N ARG A 295 13.15 -19.90 13.90
CA ARG A 295 12.73 -18.91 12.89
C ARG A 295 13.26 -19.25 11.51
N ASN A 296 14.54 -19.58 11.40
CA ASN A 296 15.14 -20.04 10.15
C ASN A 296 14.57 -21.39 9.71
N GLU A 297 14.24 -22.30 10.64
CA GLU A 297 13.51 -23.53 10.32
C GLU A 297 12.13 -23.22 9.70
N PHE A 298 11.43 -22.22 10.23
CA PHE A 298 10.14 -21.79 9.70
C PHE A 298 10.26 -21.10 8.33
N VAL A 299 11.33 -20.34 8.09
CA VAL A 299 11.67 -19.83 6.75
C VAL A 299 11.82 -20.98 5.75
N ARG A 300 12.61 -22.02 6.10
CA ARG A 300 12.80 -23.19 5.23
C ARG A 300 11.51 -23.95 4.99
N HIS A 301 10.69 -24.13 6.03
CA HIS A 301 9.36 -24.72 5.91
C HIS A 301 8.50 -23.95 4.90
N ASN A 302 8.45 -22.62 5.00
CA ASN A 302 7.68 -21.77 4.11
C ASN A 302 8.26 -21.64 2.69
N ALA A 303 9.48 -22.11 2.43
CA ALA A 303 9.99 -22.25 1.07
C ALA A 303 9.29 -23.40 0.32
N GLN A 304 8.74 -24.37 1.03
CA GLN A 304 8.18 -25.61 0.44
C GLN A 304 6.69 -25.79 0.71
N GLN A 305 6.16 -25.21 1.79
CA GLN A 305 4.77 -25.39 2.24
C GLN A 305 4.06 -24.05 2.41
N LEU A 306 2.73 -24.07 2.39
CA LEU A 306 1.89 -22.91 2.68
C LEU A 306 1.56 -22.85 4.17
N THR A 307 1.77 -21.67 4.77
CA THR A 307 1.34 -21.37 6.12
C THR A 307 0.30 -20.27 6.12
N ARG A 308 -0.80 -20.51 6.84
CA ARG A 308 -1.83 -19.53 7.16
C ARG A 308 -1.70 -19.05 8.60
N ILE A 309 -1.66 -17.74 8.76
CA ILE A 309 -1.67 -17.06 10.06
C ILE A 309 -2.97 -16.28 10.18
N TYR A 310 -3.61 -16.33 11.34
CA TYR A 310 -4.86 -15.62 11.59
C TYR A 310 -4.85 -14.94 12.98
N PRO A 311 -5.63 -13.86 13.19
CA PRO A 311 -5.71 -13.16 14.48
C PRO A 311 -6.13 -14.09 15.63
N SER A 312 -5.55 -13.91 16.82
CA SER A 312 -6.01 -14.63 18.01
C SER A 312 -7.46 -14.26 18.36
N GLY A 313 -8.26 -15.24 18.79
CA GLY A 313 -9.62 -15.03 19.30
C GLY A 313 -9.75 -14.09 20.52
N LEU A 314 -8.64 -13.66 21.13
CA LEU A 314 -8.65 -12.59 22.13
C LEU A 314 -8.94 -11.20 21.52
N ARG A 315 -8.81 -11.03 20.20
CA ARG A 315 -9.03 -9.78 19.48
C ARG A 315 -10.50 -9.64 19.07
N THR A 316 -11.38 -9.57 20.06
CA THR A 316 -12.83 -9.51 19.84
C THR A 316 -13.28 -8.22 19.16
N ASP A 317 -12.46 -7.17 19.20
CA ASP A 317 -12.65 -5.88 18.53
C ASP A 317 -12.24 -5.90 17.04
N SER A 318 -11.89 -7.06 16.50
CA SER A 318 -11.35 -7.23 15.14
C SER A 318 -10.03 -6.50 14.91
N SER A 319 -9.26 -6.15 15.95
CA SER A 319 -7.91 -5.59 15.79
C SER A 319 -6.99 -6.54 15.03
N ASN A 320 -5.99 -5.98 14.35
CA ASN A 320 -5.01 -6.75 13.59
C ASN A 320 -3.70 -6.91 14.37
N TYR A 321 -2.95 -7.96 14.02
CA TYR A 321 -1.54 -8.13 14.43
C TYR A 321 -0.64 -7.58 13.33
N ASP A 322 0.63 -7.30 13.66
CA ASP A 322 1.60 -6.85 12.66
C ASP A 322 1.88 -7.96 11.64
N PRO A 323 1.50 -7.81 10.36
CA PRO A 323 1.73 -8.82 9.35
C PRO A 323 3.23 -8.98 9.00
N GLN A 324 4.05 -7.95 9.23
CA GLN A 324 5.46 -7.94 8.87
C GLN A 324 6.23 -9.05 9.59
N GLU A 325 5.93 -9.30 10.86
CA GLU A 325 6.58 -10.37 11.63
C GLU A 325 6.44 -11.74 10.95
N MET A 326 5.31 -11.98 10.28
CA MET A 326 4.99 -13.24 9.61
C MET A 326 5.56 -13.29 8.20
N TRP A 327 5.57 -12.16 7.47
CA TRP A 327 6.24 -12.06 6.17
C TRP A 327 7.76 -12.23 6.29
N ASN A 328 8.37 -11.76 7.38
CA ASN A 328 9.80 -11.93 7.66
C ASN A 328 10.24 -13.41 7.73
N VAL A 329 9.34 -14.31 8.11
CA VAL A 329 9.57 -15.76 8.14
C VAL A 329 8.97 -16.49 6.93
N GLY A 330 8.50 -15.75 5.93
CA GLY A 330 8.03 -16.30 4.66
C GLY A 330 6.60 -16.84 4.63
N CYS A 331 5.79 -16.61 5.68
CA CYS A 331 4.38 -17.01 5.70
C CYS A 331 3.62 -16.33 4.56
N GLN A 332 2.83 -17.10 3.83
CA GLN A 332 2.18 -16.66 2.60
C GLN A 332 0.79 -16.10 2.86
N LEU A 333 0.01 -16.78 3.68
CA LEU A 333 -1.41 -16.50 3.91
C LEU A 333 -1.58 -15.80 5.27
N VAL A 334 -1.07 -14.57 5.36
CA VAL A 334 -1.13 -13.74 6.58
C VAL A 334 -2.48 -13.02 6.60
N ALA A 335 -3.49 -13.68 7.17
CA ALA A 335 -4.87 -13.24 7.15
C ALA A 335 -5.12 -12.12 8.16
N LEU A 336 -5.77 -11.05 7.70
CA LEU A 336 -6.14 -9.86 8.49
C LEU A 336 -7.64 -9.61 8.44
N ASN A 337 -8.17 -8.94 9.47
CA ASN A 337 -9.52 -8.40 9.52
C ASN A 337 -9.57 -7.16 8.60
N VAL A 338 -9.98 -7.37 7.34
CA VAL A 338 -9.97 -6.34 6.27
C VAL A 338 -10.91 -5.16 6.53
N GLN A 339 -11.90 -5.34 7.41
CA GLN A 339 -12.84 -4.32 7.85
C GLN A 339 -12.22 -3.34 8.87
N THR A 340 -11.12 -3.73 9.52
CA THR A 340 -10.47 -2.91 10.56
C THR A 340 -9.33 -2.10 9.97
N ALA A 341 -9.60 -0.82 9.75
CA ALA A 341 -8.61 0.14 9.30
C ALA A 341 -7.54 0.42 10.36
N GLY A 342 -6.27 0.49 9.95
CA GLY A 342 -5.13 0.66 10.85
C GLY A 342 -3.80 0.46 10.15
N ALA A 343 -2.71 0.62 10.89
CA ALA A 343 -1.35 0.50 10.35
C ALA A 343 -1.12 -0.88 9.71
N GLU A 344 -1.68 -1.94 10.29
CA GLU A 344 -1.55 -3.31 9.78
C GLU A 344 -2.19 -3.47 8.40
N MET A 345 -3.35 -2.84 8.18
CA MET A 345 -3.99 -2.82 6.86
C MET A 345 -3.28 -1.86 5.89
N ASP A 346 -2.69 -0.77 6.37
CA ASP A 346 -1.84 0.11 5.55
C ASP A 346 -0.62 -0.67 4.99
N LEU A 347 0.02 -1.51 5.82
CA LEU A 347 1.12 -2.39 5.41
C LEU A 347 0.66 -3.42 4.37
N CYS A 348 -0.49 -4.03 4.58
CA CYS A 348 -1.10 -4.98 3.63
C CYS A 348 -1.38 -4.31 2.28
N ASP A 349 -2.11 -3.19 2.27
CA ASP A 349 -2.41 -2.46 1.04
C ASP A 349 -1.13 -1.94 0.36
N GLY A 350 -0.12 -1.55 1.13
CA GLY A 350 1.19 -1.14 0.63
C GLY A 350 1.94 -2.26 -0.07
N LEU A 351 2.04 -3.44 0.56
CA LEU A 351 2.71 -4.61 -0.02
C LEU A 351 2.02 -5.08 -1.30
N PHE A 352 0.69 -5.19 -1.28
CA PHE A 352 -0.11 -5.73 -2.40
C PHE A 352 -0.51 -4.68 -3.44
N ARG A 353 -0.06 -3.43 -3.32
CA ARG A 353 -0.24 -2.41 -4.39
C ARG A 353 0.58 -2.74 -5.64
N GLN A 354 1.72 -3.41 -5.48
CA GLN A 354 2.60 -3.77 -6.59
C GLN A 354 2.04 -4.93 -7.44
N ASN A 355 2.70 -5.21 -8.56
CA ASN A 355 2.45 -6.37 -9.41
C ASN A 355 0.98 -6.45 -9.88
N ALA A 356 0.47 -5.36 -10.48
CA ALA A 356 -0.91 -5.18 -10.94
C ALA A 356 -1.99 -5.34 -9.86
N ARG A 357 -1.63 -5.22 -8.57
CA ARG A 357 -2.55 -5.49 -7.44
C ARG A 357 -3.20 -6.87 -7.54
N CYS A 358 -2.47 -7.82 -8.13
CA CYS A 358 -3.02 -9.11 -8.45
C CYS A 358 -3.25 -10.00 -7.21
N GLY A 359 -2.79 -9.55 -6.04
CA GLY A 359 -2.91 -10.25 -4.76
C GLY A 359 -1.83 -11.29 -4.49
N TYR A 360 -0.86 -11.42 -5.40
CA TYR A 360 0.32 -12.28 -5.28
C TYR A 360 1.59 -11.46 -5.46
N VAL A 361 2.52 -11.58 -4.51
CA VAL A 361 3.83 -10.91 -4.54
C VAL A 361 4.91 -11.96 -4.33
N LEU A 362 5.82 -12.11 -5.29
CA LEU A 362 6.90 -13.08 -5.23
C LEU A 362 7.85 -12.76 -4.07
N LYS A 363 8.14 -13.77 -3.25
CA LYS A 363 9.07 -13.64 -2.13
C LYS A 363 10.52 -13.41 -2.62
N PRO A 364 11.35 -12.71 -1.83
CA PRO A 364 12.78 -12.62 -2.06
C PRO A 364 13.42 -14.00 -2.25
N ALA A 365 14.44 -14.11 -3.09
CA ALA A 365 15.05 -15.40 -3.45
C ALA A 365 15.48 -16.22 -2.23
N PHE A 366 16.02 -15.57 -1.19
CA PHE A 366 16.45 -16.23 0.05
C PHE A 366 15.31 -16.78 0.92
N LEU A 367 14.04 -16.38 0.69
CA LEU A 367 12.84 -16.96 1.32
C LEU A 367 12.17 -18.05 0.45
N ARG A 368 12.74 -18.32 -0.73
CA ARG A 368 12.32 -19.39 -1.66
C ARG A 368 13.32 -20.54 -1.69
N ASP A 369 14.50 -20.35 -1.11
CA ASP A 369 15.52 -21.39 -1.00
C ASP A 369 15.33 -22.23 0.27
N ALA A 370 15.03 -23.52 0.10
CA ALA A 370 14.91 -24.47 1.21
C ALA A 370 16.24 -24.71 1.95
N GLY A 371 17.39 -24.40 1.34
CA GLY A 371 18.72 -24.47 1.93
C GLY A 371 19.15 -23.19 2.65
N THR A 372 18.30 -22.16 2.70
CA THR A 372 18.69 -20.83 3.19
C THR A 372 19.20 -20.83 4.63
N ALA A 373 20.22 -20.02 4.89
CA ALA A 373 20.70 -19.72 6.24
C ALA A 373 20.04 -18.45 6.83
N PHE A 374 19.18 -17.78 6.06
CA PHE A 374 18.56 -16.53 6.47
C PHE A 374 17.75 -16.68 7.76
N ASP A 375 18.06 -15.83 8.72
CA ASP A 375 17.35 -15.64 9.98
C ASP A 375 16.97 -14.15 10.11
N PRO A 376 15.68 -13.81 10.24
CA PRO A 376 15.26 -12.41 10.39
C PRO A 376 15.81 -11.74 11.66
N ASP A 377 16.15 -12.50 12.71
CA ASP A 377 16.77 -11.95 13.92
C ASP A 377 18.28 -11.68 13.72
N ASN A 378 18.88 -12.22 12.65
CA ASN A 378 20.28 -12.00 12.27
C ASN A 378 20.41 -11.70 10.76
N PRO A 379 20.17 -10.46 10.32
CA PRO A 379 20.22 -10.06 8.91
C PRO A 379 21.54 -10.40 8.18
N ARG A 380 22.66 -10.51 8.91
CA ARG A 380 23.97 -10.88 8.34
C ARG A 380 24.04 -12.32 7.83
N SER A 381 23.08 -13.16 8.20
CA SER A 381 22.93 -14.52 7.68
C SER A 381 22.47 -14.55 6.22
N ARG A 382 21.94 -13.44 5.69
CA ARG A 382 21.56 -13.27 4.30
C ARG A 382 22.79 -13.30 3.40
N ALA A 383 22.77 -14.15 2.38
CA ALA A 383 23.83 -14.17 1.38
C ALA A 383 23.69 -12.96 0.45
N GLY A 384 24.72 -12.10 0.43
CA GLY A 384 24.85 -10.96 -0.49
C GLY A 384 24.12 -9.69 -0.04
N GLY A 385 24.77 -8.53 -0.25
CA GLY A 385 24.19 -7.18 -0.16
C GLY A 385 24.31 -6.53 1.23
N GLY A 386 24.92 -5.35 1.29
CA GLY A 386 25.14 -4.59 2.54
C GLY A 386 23.86 -3.94 3.07
N PRO A 387 23.91 -3.32 4.25
CA PRO A 387 22.84 -2.44 4.66
C PRO A 387 22.76 -1.23 3.73
N TRP A 388 21.59 -0.64 3.62
CA TRP A 388 21.30 0.54 2.82
C TRP A 388 21.04 1.72 3.73
N SER A 389 21.45 2.90 3.31
CA SER A 389 21.05 4.17 3.93
C SER A 389 19.92 4.78 3.10
N LEU A 390 18.82 5.06 3.78
CA LEU A 390 17.67 5.77 3.24
C LEU A 390 17.57 7.13 3.91
N ALA A 391 17.72 8.20 3.12
CA ALA A 391 17.49 9.56 3.55
C ALA A 391 16.19 10.09 2.92
N ILE A 392 15.25 10.49 3.76
CA ILE A 392 14.00 11.13 3.35
C ILE A 392 14.04 12.58 3.82
N GLN A 393 14.22 13.50 2.89
CA GLN A 393 13.98 14.91 3.17
C GLN A 393 12.50 15.20 2.99
N VAL A 394 11.80 15.48 4.09
CA VAL A 394 10.41 15.93 4.07
C VAL A 394 10.41 17.43 3.80
N ILE A 395 10.06 17.84 2.59
CA ILE A 395 10.20 19.23 2.15
C ILE A 395 8.93 20.02 2.50
N SER A 396 7.78 19.62 1.94
CA SER A 396 6.51 20.34 2.11
C SER A 396 5.30 19.43 1.96
N GLY A 397 4.17 19.86 2.50
CA GLY A 397 2.86 19.22 2.33
C GLY A 397 1.94 20.09 1.49
N GLN A 398 0.90 19.50 0.90
CA GLN A 398 -0.07 20.22 0.09
C GLN A 398 -1.47 19.77 0.48
N GLN A 399 -2.33 20.74 0.82
CA GLN A 399 -3.77 20.55 1.03
C GLN A 399 -4.10 19.35 1.93
N LEU A 400 -3.46 19.29 3.10
CA LEU A 400 -3.74 18.32 4.13
C LEU A 400 -5.18 18.52 4.66
N PRO A 401 -5.98 17.45 4.69
CA PRO A 401 -7.37 17.55 5.11
C PRO A 401 -7.46 17.90 6.60
N LYS A 402 -8.56 18.54 6.98
CA LYS A 402 -8.91 18.66 8.39
C LYS A 402 -9.33 17.29 8.92
N VAL A 403 -8.95 17.00 10.16
CA VAL A 403 -9.37 15.79 10.86
C VAL A 403 -10.90 15.80 11.04
N ALA A 404 -11.54 14.67 10.80
CA ALA A 404 -12.99 14.52 10.96
C ALA A 404 -13.43 14.79 12.41
N GLY A 405 -14.48 15.61 12.58
CA GLY A 405 -14.99 15.97 13.91
C GLY A 405 -14.31 17.17 14.57
N SER A 406 -13.24 17.71 13.97
CA SER A 406 -12.61 18.95 14.42
C SER A 406 -13.54 20.17 14.25
N LYS A 407 -13.34 21.20 15.08
CA LYS A 407 -14.09 22.46 14.99
C LYS A 407 -13.88 23.09 13.61
N ALA A 408 -14.89 23.79 13.08
CA ALA A 408 -14.77 24.45 11.77
C ALA A 408 -13.59 25.44 11.66
N SER A 409 -13.23 26.07 12.78
CA SER A 409 -12.10 26.99 12.91
C SER A 409 -10.74 26.31 13.15
N ALA A 410 -10.71 25.01 13.44
CA ALA A 410 -9.46 24.29 13.67
C ALA A 410 -8.67 24.20 12.36
N ILE A 411 -7.36 24.35 12.46
CA ILE A 411 -6.40 24.15 11.40
C ILE A 411 -5.43 23.11 11.91
N VAL A 412 -5.10 22.14 11.06
CA VAL A 412 -4.16 21.08 11.38
C VAL A 412 -2.79 21.68 11.71
N ASP A 413 -2.14 21.11 12.71
CA ASP A 413 -0.75 21.35 13.12
C ASP A 413 0.11 20.18 12.63
N PRO A 414 0.39 20.05 11.31
CA PRO A 414 0.85 18.78 10.76
C PRO A 414 2.29 18.46 11.14
N LEU A 415 2.52 17.20 11.50
CA LEU A 415 3.84 16.56 11.50
C LEU A 415 3.86 15.38 10.54
N VAL A 416 5.05 15.04 10.04
CA VAL A 416 5.26 13.88 9.19
C VAL A 416 6.13 12.88 9.92
N ARG A 417 5.61 11.66 10.02
CA ARG A 417 6.30 10.50 10.56
C ARG A 417 6.63 9.52 9.45
N VAL A 418 7.86 9.01 9.46
CA VAL A 418 8.32 7.96 8.55
C VAL A 418 8.72 6.74 9.37
N GLU A 419 8.16 5.60 9.00
CA GLU A 419 8.35 4.32 9.67
C GLU A 419 8.93 3.30 8.68
N ILE A 420 9.89 2.53 9.16
CA ILE A 420 10.44 1.36 8.47
C ILE A 420 9.88 0.12 9.16
N HIS A 421 9.22 -0.71 8.38
CA HIS A 421 8.68 -2.00 8.82
C HIS A 421 9.42 -3.09 8.06
N GLY A 422 10.06 -4.02 8.76
CA GLY A 422 10.89 -5.04 8.13
C GLY A 422 11.29 -6.10 9.14
N VAL A 423 12.47 -6.69 8.95
CA VAL A 423 13.11 -7.49 10.01
C VAL A 423 13.30 -6.66 11.29
N PRO A 424 13.39 -7.27 12.48
CA PRO A 424 13.51 -6.53 13.74
C PRO A 424 14.65 -5.48 13.76
N ALA A 425 15.77 -5.75 13.10
CA ALA A 425 16.89 -4.81 13.00
C ALA A 425 16.62 -3.55 12.15
N ASP A 426 15.58 -3.59 11.31
CA ASP A 426 15.21 -2.50 10.40
C ASP A 426 14.06 -1.66 10.94
N GLN A 427 13.34 -2.14 11.97
CA GLN A 427 12.22 -1.43 12.56
C GLN A 427 12.68 -0.10 13.15
N ALA A 428 12.21 1.00 12.57
CA ALA A 428 12.59 2.35 12.96
C ALA A 428 11.44 3.33 12.71
N ARG A 429 11.37 4.39 13.51
CA ARG A 429 10.40 5.47 13.38
C ARG A 429 11.12 6.78 13.67
N LEU A 430 11.03 7.71 12.72
CA LEU A 430 11.47 9.11 12.90
C LEU A 430 10.36 10.05 12.45
N GLU A 431 10.42 11.28 12.91
CA GLU A 431 9.35 12.28 12.76
C GLU A 431 9.94 13.69 12.63
N THR A 432 9.28 14.54 11.84
CA THR A 432 9.59 15.96 11.72
C THR A 432 9.04 16.73 12.93
N GLN A 433 9.42 17.99 13.05
CA GLN A 433 8.68 18.92 13.91
C GLN A 433 7.27 19.16 13.37
N ALA A 434 6.35 19.55 14.24
CA ALA A 434 5.02 19.99 13.84
C ALA A 434 5.07 21.42 13.29
N VAL A 435 4.25 21.70 12.28
CA VAL A 435 4.07 23.05 11.73
C VAL A 435 2.77 23.63 12.26
N ASP A 436 2.84 24.72 13.02
CA ASP A 436 1.65 25.31 13.63
C ASP A 436 0.68 25.88 12.57
N ASN A 437 -0.58 25.46 12.64
CA ASN A 437 -1.75 25.99 11.96
C ASN A 437 -1.60 26.11 10.43
N ASN A 438 -0.99 25.13 9.77
CA ASN A 438 -0.86 25.14 8.33
C ASN A 438 -1.10 23.77 7.69
N GLY A 439 -2.33 23.51 7.27
CA GLY A 439 -2.64 22.35 6.42
C GLY A 439 -2.59 22.63 4.92
N PHE A 440 -2.46 23.89 4.50
CA PHE A 440 -2.55 24.24 3.08
C PHE A 440 -1.23 23.98 2.34
N ASN A 441 -0.12 24.43 2.91
CA ASN A 441 1.23 24.31 2.32
C ASN A 441 2.36 24.27 3.38
N PRO A 442 2.28 23.40 4.41
CA PRO A 442 3.31 23.31 5.44
C PRO A 442 4.69 23.00 4.84
N ARG A 443 5.75 23.52 5.47
CA ARG A 443 7.14 23.29 5.06
C ARG A 443 7.95 22.85 6.27
N TRP A 444 8.70 21.77 6.11
CA TRP A 444 9.57 21.22 7.15
C TRP A 444 11.04 21.39 6.76
N GLY A 445 11.43 20.88 5.59
CA GLY A 445 12.83 20.90 5.13
C GLY A 445 13.76 19.98 5.93
N GLU A 446 13.21 19.05 6.71
CA GLU A 446 13.93 18.15 7.61
C GLU A 446 14.30 16.83 6.93
N THR A 447 15.48 16.28 7.23
CA THR A 447 15.93 14.98 6.68
C THR A 447 15.95 13.91 7.75
N LEU A 448 15.21 12.83 7.51
CA LEU A 448 15.15 11.65 8.36
C LEU A 448 16.04 10.55 7.75
N TRP A 449 16.90 9.95 8.57
CA TRP A 449 17.90 8.98 8.15
C TRP A 449 17.62 7.60 8.73
N PHE A 450 17.58 6.60 7.86
CA PHE A 450 17.32 5.21 8.23
C PHE A 450 18.40 4.28 7.69
N LYS A 451 18.71 3.24 8.46
CA LYS A 451 19.56 2.14 8.03
C LYS A 451 18.71 0.89 7.85
N VAL A 452 18.75 0.29 6.67
CA VAL A 452 17.92 -0.85 6.28
C VAL A 452 18.81 -2.03 5.88
N HIS A 453 18.81 -3.11 6.65
CA HIS A 453 19.65 -4.29 6.47
C HIS A 453 19.08 -5.28 5.45
N VAL A 454 17.75 -5.40 5.35
CA VAL A 454 17.06 -6.32 4.45
C VAL A 454 16.01 -5.57 3.62
N PRO A 455 16.44 -4.75 2.64
CA PRO A 455 15.54 -3.91 1.85
C PRO A 455 14.47 -4.70 1.09
N GLU A 456 14.72 -5.96 0.74
CA GLU A 456 13.78 -6.82 0.02
C GLU A 456 12.54 -7.19 0.86
N LEU A 457 12.61 -7.04 2.19
CA LEU A 457 11.49 -7.26 3.11
C LEU A 457 10.94 -5.98 3.74
N ALA A 458 11.61 -4.84 3.53
CA ALA A 458 11.24 -3.60 4.18
C ALA A 458 10.08 -2.90 3.45
N LEU A 459 9.14 -2.37 4.21
CA LEU A 459 8.14 -1.38 3.81
C LEU A 459 8.46 -0.03 4.47
N VAL A 460 8.17 1.04 3.75
CA VAL A 460 8.27 2.41 4.26
C VAL A 460 6.87 2.99 4.33
N ARG A 461 6.48 3.47 5.51
CA ARG A 461 5.17 4.06 5.79
C ARG A 461 5.33 5.52 6.19
N PHE A 462 4.68 6.39 5.43
CA PHE A 462 4.60 7.82 5.66
C PHE A 462 3.27 8.12 6.32
N VAL A 463 3.27 8.82 7.45
CA VAL A 463 2.07 9.18 8.19
C VAL A 463 2.09 10.67 8.43
N VAL A 464 0.97 11.33 8.12
CA VAL A 464 0.72 12.72 8.51
C VAL A 464 -0.24 12.70 9.68
N GLU A 465 0.10 13.43 10.73
CA GLU A 465 -0.72 13.56 11.93
C GLU A 465 -0.94 15.03 12.28
N ASP A 466 -2.07 15.31 12.94
CA ASP A 466 -2.39 16.59 13.56
C ASP A 466 -1.85 16.59 14.98
N TYR A 467 -0.83 17.41 15.26
CA TYR A 467 -0.16 17.42 16.55
C TYR A 467 -1.05 18.02 17.65
N ASP A 468 -1.24 17.29 18.74
CA ASP A 468 -1.94 17.80 19.93
C ASP A 468 -1.01 17.70 21.15
N LYS A 469 -0.82 18.82 21.86
CA LYS A 469 0.01 18.89 23.09
C LYS A 469 -0.58 18.11 24.26
N THR A 470 -1.89 17.85 24.22
CA THR A 470 -2.68 17.37 25.38
C THR A 470 -3.34 16.02 25.14
N SER A 471 -3.43 15.58 23.90
CA SER A 471 -4.05 14.30 23.52
C SER A 471 -3.16 13.52 22.55
N ARG A 472 -3.63 12.39 22.04
CA ARG A 472 -2.90 11.68 20.99
C ARG A 472 -3.12 12.41 19.69
N ASN A 473 -2.07 12.50 18.87
CA ASN A 473 -2.19 13.10 17.54
C ASN A 473 -3.27 12.40 16.73
N ASP A 474 -4.04 13.19 15.99
CA ASP A 474 -5.06 12.68 15.11
C ASP A 474 -4.47 12.29 13.75
N PHE A 475 -4.96 11.19 13.18
CA PHE A 475 -4.53 10.74 11.86
C PHE A 475 -5.07 11.68 10.76
N VAL A 476 -4.19 12.14 9.87
CA VAL A 476 -4.55 12.98 8.72
C VAL A 476 -4.52 12.17 7.42
N GLY A 477 -3.46 11.40 7.21
CA GLY A 477 -3.30 10.58 6.01
C GLY A 477 -2.04 9.72 6.07
N GLN A 478 -1.97 8.70 5.21
CA GLN A 478 -0.79 7.83 5.11
C GLN A 478 -0.48 7.44 3.67
N PHE A 479 0.75 6.98 3.44
CA PHE A 479 1.09 6.20 2.27
C PHE A 479 2.13 5.15 2.63
N THR A 480 1.96 3.93 2.15
CA THR A 480 2.86 2.81 2.41
C THR A 480 3.27 2.12 1.12
N LEU A 481 4.55 1.78 0.99
CA LEU A 481 5.09 1.05 -0.15
C LEU A 481 6.31 0.18 0.24
N PRO A 482 6.61 -0.88 -0.52
CA PRO A 482 7.86 -1.63 -0.37
C PRO A 482 9.07 -0.76 -0.65
N PHE A 483 10.16 -0.94 0.10
CA PHE A 483 11.42 -0.23 -0.11
C PHE A 483 11.92 -0.37 -1.56
N ALA A 484 11.86 -1.58 -2.12
CA ALA A 484 12.26 -1.86 -3.49
C ALA A 484 11.41 -1.12 -4.55
N SER A 485 10.25 -0.59 -4.18
CA SER A 485 9.37 0.18 -5.06
C SER A 485 9.53 1.70 -4.90
N ILE A 486 10.51 2.17 -4.12
CA ILE A 486 10.78 3.60 -3.94
C ILE A 486 11.66 4.10 -5.09
N LYS A 487 11.28 5.23 -5.71
CA LYS A 487 12.16 6.00 -6.58
C LYS A 487 12.93 7.08 -5.81
N SER A 488 14.22 7.25 -6.15
CA SER A 488 15.07 8.34 -5.63
C SER A 488 14.73 9.69 -6.26
N GLY A 489 15.22 10.79 -5.68
CA GLY A 489 15.02 12.16 -6.15
C GLY A 489 13.80 12.84 -5.56
N TYR A 490 13.39 13.96 -6.17
CA TYR A 490 12.20 14.72 -5.79
C TYR A 490 10.92 14.01 -6.21
N ARG A 491 10.10 13.61 -5.23
CA ARG A 491 8.90 12.81 -5.45
C ARG A 491 7.69 13.36 -4.70
N HIS A 492 6.50 13.15 -5.28
CA HIS A 492 5.25 13.33 -4.57
C HIS A 492 4.77 12.01 -3.93
N ILE A 493 4.23 12.13 -2.72
CA ILE A 493 3.55 11.06 -1.99
C ILE A 493 2.08 11.45 -1.89
N HIS A 494 1.21 10.75 -2.63
CA HIS A 494 -0.23 11.02 -2.61
C HIS A 494 -0.89 10.30 -1.42
N LEU A 495 -1.47 11.08 -0.51
CA LEU A 495 -1.95 10.55 0.76
C LEU A 495 -3.27 9.78 0.61
N LEU A 496 -3.39 8.74 1.43
CA LEU A 496 -4.55 7.89 1.58
C LEU A 496 -5.20 8.12 2.94
N SER A 497 -6.52 7.94 3.00
CA SER A 497 -7.28 7.94 4.25
C SER A 497 -6.97 6.70 5.07
N LYS A 498 -7.53 6.66 6.29
CA LYS A 498 -7.43 5.51 7.18
C LYS A 498 -7.93 4.22 6.51
N ASP A 499 -8.92 4.33 5.62
CA ASP A 499 -9.52 3.21 4.89
C ASP A 499 -8.80 2.89 3.56
N GLY A 500 -7.64 3.51 3.30
CA GLY A 500 -6.85 3.30 2.07
C GLY A 500 -7.35 4.05 0.83
N MET A 501 -8.31 4.98 0.99
CA MET A 501 -8.88 5.74 -0.13
C MET A 501 -8.05 6.99 -0.44
N ALA A 502 -7.85 7.31 -1.71
CA ALA A 502 -7.10 8.51 -2.10
C ALA A 502 -7.76 9.80 -1.58
N ILE A 503 -6.95 10.73 -1.08
CA ILE A 503 -7.39 12.05 -0.59
C ILE A 503 -6.92 13.14 -1.56
N PRO A 504 -7.47 13.27 -2.79
CA PRO A 504 -7.02 14.31 -3.69
C PRO A 504 -7.42 15.72 -3.17
N PRO A 505 -6.55 16.74 -3.30
CA PRO A 505 -5.20 16.73 -3.90
C PRO A 505 -4.07 16.62 -2.85
N SER A 506 -4.33 15.98 -1.70
CA SER A 506 -3.41 15.92 -0.56
C SER A 506 -2.14 15.13 -0.87
N SER A 507 -0.98 15.75 -0.64
CA SER A 507 0.31 15.10 -0.86
C SER A 507 1.43 15.64 0.02
N LEU A 508 2.50 14.86 0.11
CA LEU A 508 3.82 15.32 0.55
C LEU A 508 4.74 15.47 -0.66
N PHE A 509 5.64 16.44 -0.60
CA PHE A 509 6.76 16.58 -1.51
C PHE A 509 8.04 16.27 -0.74
N VAL A 510 8.80 15.29 -1.21
CA VAL A 510 9.98 14.77 -0.54
C VAL A 510 11.15 14.69 -1.51
N HIS A 511 12.36 14.65 -0.98
CA HIS A 511 13.54 14.22 -1.72
C HIS A 511 14.09 12.93 -1.09
N VAL A 512 14.32 11.92 -1.92
CA VAL A 512 14.69 10.56 -1.50
C VAL A 512 16.10 10.23 -1.98
N GLN A 513 16.98 9.85 -1.05
CA GLN A 513 18.29 9.29 -1.38
C GLN A 513 18.43 7.89 -0.82
N ILE A 514 18.85 6.97 -1.69
CA ILE A 514 19.09 5.56 -1.36
C ILE A 514 20.53 5.25 -1.74
N THR A 515 21.33 4.80 -0.77
CA THR A 515 22.74 4.48 -0.98
C THR A 515 23.09 3.16 -0.33
N GLU A 516 23.76 2.26 -1.05
CA GLU A 516 24.30 1.04 -0.45
C GLU A 516 25.47 1.41 0.46
N LEU A 517 25.46 0.92 1.70
CA LEU A 517 26.56 1.14 2.63
C LEU A 517 27.61 0.03 2.48
N PRO A 518 28.90 0.37 2.54
CA PRO A 518 29.95 -0.63 2.56
C PRO A 518 29.77 -1.55 3.78
N TYR A 519 30.05 -2.84 3.60
CA TYR A 519 30.20 -3.75 4.72
C TYR A 519 31.37 -3.27 5.60
N PRO A 520 31.18 -3.09 6.92
CA PRO A 520 32.33 -2.91 7.79
C PRO A 520 33.20 -4.17 7.72
N GLU A 521 34.47 -3.98 7.39
CA GLU A 521 35.52 -5.03 7.32
C GLU A 521 35.62 -5.87 8.60
#